data_AF-A0A5N1JJZ4-F1
#
_entry.id   AF-A0A5N1JJZ4-F1
#
_cell.length_a   1.000
_cell.length_b   1.000
_cell.length_c   1.000
_cell.angle_alpha   90.00
_cell.angle_beta   90.00
_cell.angle_gamma   90.00
#
_symmetry.space_group_name_H-M   'P 1'
#
loop_
_entity.id
_entity.type
_entity.pdbx_description
1 polymer ?
#
loop_
_entity_poly.entity_id
_entity_poly.type
_entity_poly.pdbx_seq_one_letter_code
_entity_poly.pdbx_strand_id
1 'polypeptide(L)' 'MKKIDPNKARQGPRGRPVLLVLVISLILAVLVWGAVEFYGQMRPGRGFMDDNAKPPASSPSQTPPSATGRP' A
#
# COMPACT_ATOMS: atom_id res chain seq x y z
N MET A 1 -24.10 52.96 -18.45
CA MET A 1 -23.97 51.50 -18.64
C MET A 1 -22.83 50.99 -17.78
N LYS A 2 -23.10 50.08 -16.82
CA LYS A 2 -22.11 49.55 -15.88
C LYS A 2 -21.33 48.45 -16.62
N LYS A 3 -20.06 48.70 -16.94
CA LYS A 3 -19.20 47.74 -17.66
C LYS A 3 -18.99 46.52 -16.75
N ILE A 4 -19.54 45.37 -17.14
CA ILE A 4 -19.19 44.10 -16.51
C ILE A 4 -17.90 43.63 -17.17
N ASP A 5 -16.83 43.55 -16.37
CA ASP A 5 -15.53 43.06 -16.82
C ASP A 5 -15.63 41.55 -17.13
N PRO A 6 -15.39 41.11 -18.38
CA PRO A 6 -15.48 39.71 -18.77
C PRO A 6 -14.51 38.81 -17.99
N ASN A 7 -13.49 39.37 -17.33
CA ASN A 7 -12.56 38.61 -16.48
C ASN A 7 -13.20 38.06 -15.20
N LYS A 8 -14.32 38.60 -14.73
CA LYS A 8 -15.03 38.03 -13.56
C LYS A 8 -15.81 36.75 -13.88
N ALA A 9 -16.01 36.42 -15.16
CA ALA A 9 -16.86 35.30 -15.57
C ALA A 9 -16.14 33.94 -15.65
N ARG A 10 -14.79 33.89 -15.65
CA ARG A 10 -14.05 32.65 -15.96
C ARG A 10 -13.55 31.82 -14.79
N GLN A 11 -13.55 32.32 -13.57
CA GLN A 11 -13.31 31.49 -12.39
C GLN A 11 -14.22 32.01 -11.29
N GLY A 12 -15.20 31.19 -10.88
CA GLY A 12 -16.10 31.55 -9.79
C GLY A 12 -15.28 32.08 -8.61
N PRO A 13 -15.70 33.17 -7.95
CA PRO A 13 -14.91 33.83 -6.90
C PRO A 13 -14.54 32.89 -5.74
N ARG A 14 -15.20 31.74 -5.62
CA ARG A 14 -14.96 30.66 -4.65
C ARG A 14 -14.08 29.50 -5.14
N GLY A 15 -13.62 29.49 -6.40
CA GLY A 15 -12.80 28.41 -6.94
C GLY A 15 -11.37 28.37 -6.36
N ARG A 16 -10.82 29.55 -6.04
CA ARG A 16 -9.47 29.68 -5.45
C ARG A 16 -9.31 29.03 -4.07
N PRO A 17 -10.21 29.23 -3.08
CA PRO A 17 -10.06 28.56 -1.80
C PRO A 17 -10.19 27.04 -1.89
N VAL A 18 -11.08 26.52 -2.76
CA VAL A 18 -11.23 25.07 -2.96
C VAL A 18 -9.99 24.47 -3.61
N LEU A 19 -9.44 25.14 -4.63
CA LEU A 19 -8.21 24.71 -5.29
C LEU A 19 -7.04 24.63 -4.30
N LEU A 20 -6.96 25.57 -3.36
CA LEU A 20 -5.94 25.57 -2.32
C LEU A 20 -6.06 24.34 -1.40
N VAL A 21 -7.26 24.03 -0.92
CA VAL A 21 -7.51 22.82 -0.10
C VAL A 21 -7.12 21.55 -0.86
N LEU A 22 -7.47 21.49 -2.14
CA LEU A 22 -7.20 20.33 -3.00
C LEU A 22 -5.70 20.12 -3.24
N VAL A 23 -4.94 21.21 -3.41
CA VAL A 23 -3.48 21.15 -3.53
C VAL A 23 -2.84 20.73 -2.20
N ILE A 24 -3.29 21.26 -1.07
CA ILE A 24 -2.77 20.87 0.25
C ILE A 24 -3.05 19.38 0.51
N SER A 25 -4.27 18.91 0.28
CA SER A 25 -4.61 17.49 0.51
C SER A 25 -3.82 16.57 -0.40
N LEU A 26 -3.57 16.96 -1.66
CA LEU A 26 -2.75 16.20 -2.59
C LEU A 26 -1.29 16.09 -2.11
N ILE A 27 -0.70 17.19 -1.65
CA ILE A 27 0.66 17.18 -1.08
C ILE A 27 0.71 16.27 0.15
N LEU A 28 -0.26 16.39 1.05
CA LEU A 28 -0.34 15.53 2.24
C LEU A 28 -0.43 14.05 1.86
N ALA A 29 -1.22 13.69 0.85
CA ALA A 29 -1.35 12.31 0.38
C ALA A 29 0.00 11.75 -0.12
N VAL A 30 0.75 12.54 -0.90
CA VAL A 30 2.08 12.16 -1.39
C VAL A 30 3.08 12.01 -0.24
N LEU A 31 3.03 12.88 0.77
CA LEU A 31 3.89 12.78 1.96
C LEU A 31 3.60 11.51 2.76
N VAL A 32 2.32 11.19 2.99
CA VAL A 32 1.93 9.96 3.68
C VAL A 32 2.39 8.73 2.90
N TRP A 33 2.20 8.72 1.58
CA TRP A 33 2.68 7.65 0.71
C TRP A 33 4.20 7.45 0.83
N GLY A 34 4.97 8.53 0.73
CA GLY A 34 6.44 8.46 0.88
C GLY A 34 6.88 7.95 2.25
N ALA A 35 6.19 8.34 3.32
CA ALA A 35 6.47 7.85 4.66
C ALA A 35 6.15 6.35 4.82
N VAL A 36 5.05 5.88 4.21
CA VAL A 36 4.68 4.44 4.20
C VAL A 36 5.73 3.62 3.47
N GLU A 37 6.20 4.07 2.31
CA GLU A 37 7.24 3.38 1.54
C GLU A 37 8.56 3.31 2.32
N PHE A 38 8.99 4.44 2.90
CA PHE A 38 10.20 4.50 3.71
C PHE A 38 10.14 3.59 4.95
N TYR A 39 8.99 3.56 5.63
CA TYR A 39 8.76 2.66 6.76
C TYR A 39 8.72 1.19 6.32
N GLY A 40 8.16 0.88 5.14
CA GLY A 40 8.19 -0.45 4.53
C GLY A 40 9.61 -0.91 4.16
N GLN A 41 10.48 -0.02 3.69
CA GLN A 41 11.89 -0.35 3.45
C GLN A 41 12.66 -0.61 4.76
N MET A 42 12.36 0.13 5.82
CA MET A 42 13.00 -0.02 7.13
C MET A 42 12.57 -1.28 7.88
N ARG A 43 11.39 -1.78 7.57
CA ARG A 43 10.93 -3.08 8.05
C ARG A 43 10.88 -3.99 6.83
N PRO A 44 11.96 -4.73 6.51
CA PRO A 44 11.86 -5.88 5.61
C PRO A 44 10.97 -6.92 6.31
N GLY A 45 9.67 -6.65 6.30
CA GLY A 45 8.64 -7.54 6.72
C GLY A 45 8.67 -8.64 5.71
N ARG A 46 8.96 -9.85 6.21
CA ARG A 46 8.69 -11.11 5.54
C ARG A 46 7.37 -10.93 4.78
N GLY A 47 7.43 -10.74 3.47
CA GLY A 47 6.28 -10.52 2.60
C GLY A 47 5.21 -11.57 2.88
N PHE A 48 3.96 -11.27 2.56
CA PHE A 48 2.86 -12.24 2.73
C PHE A 48 3.10 -13.56 1.94
N MET A 49 4.08 -13.58 1.03
CA MET A 49 4.60 -14.75 0.31
C MET A 49 6.08 -15.06 0.61
N ASP A 50 6.66 -14.57 1.69
CA ASP A 50 7.99 -15.00 2.11
C ASP A 50 7.87 -16.30 2.91
N ASP A 51 7.56 -17.37 2.17
CA ASP A 51 7.72 -18.76 2.57
C ASP A 51 9.22 -19.15 2.57
N ASN A 52 10.05 -18.36 3.26
CA ASN A 52 11.34 -18.83 3.75
C ASN A 52 11.13 -19.66 5.04
N ALA A 53 9.98 -20.31 5.17
CA ALA A 53 9.85 -21.51 5.95
C ALA A 53 10.62 -22.58 5.18
N LYS A 54 11.87 -22.81 5.58
CA LYS A 54 12.57 -24.04 5.24
C LYS A 54 11.56 -25.19 5.43
N PRO A 55 11.12 -25.90 4.38
CA PRO A 55 10.25 -27.04 4.58
C PRO A 55 10.99 -27.98 5.54
N PRO A 56 10.30 -28.64 6.47
CA PRO A 56 10.91 -29.59 7.39
C PRO A 56 11.30 -30.88 6.62
N ALA A 57 12.13 -30.77 5.59
CA ALA A 57 12.70 -31.88 4.85
C ALA A 57 13.91 -32.47 5.60
N SER A 58 13.79 -32.61 6.92
CA SER A 58 14.72 -33.38 7.76
C SER A 58 14.01 -34.04 8.95
N SER A 59 12.71 -34.29 8.85
CA SER A 59 12.11 -35.33 9.68
C SER A 59 12.52 -36.68 9.09
N PRO A 60 13.15 -37.60 9.85
CA PRO A 60 13.45 -38.92 9.33
C PRO A 60 12.15 -39.57 8.87
N SER A 61 12.16 -40.14 7.66
CA SER A 61 11.05 -40.92 7.13
C SER A 61 10.75 -42.05 8.12
N GLN A 62 9.67 -41.93 8.89
CA GLN A 62 9.11 -43.09 9.55
C GLN A 62 8.55 -43.98 8.45
N THR A 63 9.23 -45.09 8.20
CA THR A 63 8.66 -46.18 7.41
C THR A 63 7.35 -46.61 8.06
N PRO A 64 6.24 -46.71 7.32
CA PRO A 64 4.99 -47.21 7.86
C PRO A 64 5.24 -48.61 8.46
N PRO A 65 4.62 -48.97 9.60
CA PRO A 65 4.75 -50.29 10.17
C PRO A 65 4.34 -51.29 9.09
N SER A 66 5.33 -52.01 8.57
CA SER A 66 5.10 -53.06 7.59
C SER A 66 4.11 -54.03 8.22
N ALA A 67 3.00 -54.25 7.53
CA ALA A 67 2.10 -55.35 7.80
C ALA A 67 2.87 -56.66 7.56
N THR A 68 3.66 -57.06 8.56
CA THR A 68 4.29 -58.37 8.62
C THR A 68 3.19 -59.34 9.02
N GLY A 69 2.51 -59.86 8.00
CA GLY A 69 1.61 -60.98 8.16
C GLY A 69 2.37 -62.24 8.55
N ARG A 70 1.85 -62.89 9.61
CA ARG A 70 1.73 -64.35 9.80
C ARG A 70 3.02 -65.15 10.04
N PRO A 71 2.97 -66.35 10.68
CA PRO A 71 1.98 -67.44 10.56
C PRO A 71 0.76 -67.38 11.50
#